data_AF-A0A6P6CRS3-F1
#
_entry.id   AF-A0A6P6CRS3-F1
#
_cell.length_a   1.000
_cell.length_b   1.000
_cell.length_c   1.000
_cell.angle_alpha   90.00
_cell.angle_beta   90.00
_cell.angle_gamma   90.00
#
_symmetry.space_group_name_H-M   'P 1'
#
loop_
_entity.id
_entity.type
_entity.pdbx_description
1 polymer ?
#
loop_
_entity_poly.entity_id
_entity_poly.type
_entity_poly.pdbx_seq_one_letter_code
_entity_poly.pdbx_strand_id
1 'polypeptide(L)'
;MALCAKKRPPEEERRARANDREYNEKFQYASNCIKTSKYNILTFLPVNLFEQFQEVANTYFLFLLILQLIPQISSLSWFTTIVPLVLVLTITAVKDATDDYFRHRSDNQVNNRQSQVLINGILQQEQWMNVRVGDIIKLENNQFVAADLLLLSSSEPHGLCYIETAELEVICEPPNNKLDKFSGTLYWKENKFPLSNQNMLLRGCVLRNAEWCFGLVIFAGPDTKLMQNSGRTKFKRTSIDRLMNTLVLWIFGFLVCMGVILAIGNAIWEHEVGTRFQVYLPWDEAVDSAFFSGFLSFWSYIIILNTVVPISLYVSVEVIRLGHSYFINWDKKMFCARRRTPAEARTTTLSEELGQVEYVFSDKTGTLTQNIMVFSKCSIHGRSYGRRPRPPWSYLRMCKFLCYFFYKNFAFTMVHFWFGFFCGFSAQTVYDQYFITLYNIVYTSLPVLAMGVFDQDVPEQRSMEHPKLYEPGQLNLLFNKREFFICIAQGIYTSVLMFFVPYGAFAEATRDDGTQLADYQSFAVTVATSLVIVVSIQIGLDTGYWTAINHFFIWGSLAVYFAILFAMHSNGLFDMFPDQFRFVGESPSLPVCG
;
A
#
# COMPACT_ATOMS: atom_id res chain seq x y z
N MET A 1 1.63 20.12 1.23
CA MET A 1 1.69 21.52 1.73
C MET A 1 0.36 22.20 1.45
N ALA A 2 -0.21 22.89 2.45
CA ALA A 2 -1.40 23.72 2.32
C ALA A 2 -1.03 25.02 1.59
N LEU A 3 -1.29 25.08 0.29
CA LEU A 3 -1.36 26.36 -0.42
C LEU A 3 -2.61 27.09 0.09
N CYS A 4 -2.39 28.01 1.02
CA CYS A 4 -3.20 29.20 1.26
C CYS A 4 -4.72 29.02 1.43
N ALA A 5 -5.17 28.08 2.25
CA ALA A 5 -6.45 28.30 2.93
C ALA A 5 -6.20 29.32 4.05
N LYS A 6 -6.62 30.57 3.87
CA LYS A 6 -6.66 31.60 4.93
C LYS A 6 -7.16 30.93 6.22
N LYS A 7 -6.30 30.78 7.23
CA LYS A 7 -6.72 30.33 8.55
C LYS A 7 -7.75 31.35 9.03
N ARG A 8 -9.00 30.92 9.14
CA ARG A 8 -10.07 31.76 9.68
C ARG A 8 -9.70 32.18 11.11
N PRO A 9 -9.96 33.43 11.51
CA PRO A 9 -9.81 33.81 12.91
C PRO A 9 -10.68 32.89 13.78
N PRO A 10 -10.22 32.53 14.99
CA PRO A 10 -11.02 31.71 15.89
C PRO A 10 -12.32 32.44 16.23
N GLU A 11 -13.45 31.77 16.01
CA GLU A 11 -14.78 32.28 16.39
C GLU A 11 -14.91 32.28 17.92
N GLU A 12 -15.15 33.44 18.54
CA GLU A 12 -15.46 33.53 19.98
C GLU A 12 -16.94 33.16 20.24
N GLU A 13 -17.83 33.55 19.34
CA GLU A 13 -19.25 33.25 19.36
C GLU A 13 -19.81 33.18 17.93
N ARG A 14 -20.88 32.42 17.74
CA ARG A 14 -21.55 32.27 16.45
C ARG A 14 -22.91 32.97 16.44
N ARG A 15 -23.14 33.83 15.45
CA ARG A 15 -24.36 34.63 15.28
C ARG A 15 -25.06 34.29 13.97
N ALA A 16 -26.27 33.77 14.01
CA ALA A 16 -27.03 33.40 12.82
C ALA A 16 -28.40 34.08 12.83
N ARG A 17 -28.72 34.81 11.76
CA ARG A 17 -30.07 35.34 11.52
C ARG A 17 -30.84 34.44 10.57
N ALA A 18 -32.10 34.18 10.90
CA ALA A 18 -32.95 33.31 10.10
C ALA A 18 -33.30 33.96 8.75
N ASN A 19 -33.07 33.22 7.67
CA ASN A 19 -33.35 33.61 6.29
C ASN A 19 -32.70 34.92 5.81
N ASP A 20 -31.65 35.39 6.49
CA ASP A 20 -30.88 36.58 6.13
C ASP A 20 -29.46 36.17 5.71
N ARG A 21 -29.33 35.76 4.44
CA ARG A 21 -28.04 35.31 3.88
C ARG A 21 -27.01 36.44 3.84
N GLU A 22 -27.42 37.68 3.58
CA GLU A 22 -26.52 38.84 3.48
C GLU A 22 -25.88 39.19 4.82
N TYR A 23 -26.64 39.12 5.92
CA TYR A 23 -26.10 39.28 7.26
C TYR A 23 -25.12 38.16 7.62
N ASN A 24 -25.51 36.90 7.38
CA ASN A 24 -24.71 35.74 7.76
C ASN A 24 -23.41 35.63 6.94
N GLU A 25 -23.39 36.11 5.70
CA GLU A 25 -22.21 36.06 4.82
C GLU A 25 -21.06 36.94 5.34
N LYS A 26 -21.35 37.97 6.15
CA LYS A 26 -20.35 38.83 6.81
C LYS A 26 -19.39 38.04 7.72
N PHE A 27 -19.86 36.93 8.30
CA PHE A 27 -19.09 36.09 9.21
C PHE A 27 -18.28 34.99 8.49
N GLN A 28 -18.46 34.82 7.17
CA GLN A 28 -17.73 33.85 6.35
C GLN A 28 -17.76 32.41 6.89
N TYR A 29 -18.94 31.94 7.32
CA TYR A 29 -19.16 30.58 7.82
C TYR A 29 -18.74 29.48 6.83
N ALA A 30 -18.58 28.25 7.32
CA ALA A 30 -18.24 27.12 6.44
C ALA A 30 -19.38 26.78 5.48
N SER A 31 -19.03 26.41 4.24
CA SER A 31 -19.97 25.82 3.29
C SER A 31 -20.39 24.43 3.76
N ASN A 32 -21.62 24.01 3.43
CA ASN A 32 -22.11 22.68 3.78
C ASN A 32 -21.53 21.54 2.91
N CYS A 33 -20.68 21.86 1.94
CA CYS A 33 -19.97 20.91 1.10
C CYS A 33 -19.00 20.03 1.93
N ILE A 34 -19.14 18.71 1.81
CA ILE A 34 -18.19 17.75 2.35
C ILE A 34 -17.14 17.42 1.30
N LYS A 35 -15.87 17.48 1.69
CA LYS A 35 -14.74 16.98 0.90
C LYS A 35 -13.85 16.10 1.78
N THR A 36 -13.89 14.79 1.52
CA THR A 36 -13.04 13.77 2.16
C THR A 36 -11.89 13.33 1.26
N SER A 37 -11.98 13.60 -0.04
CA SER A 37 -10.91 13.38 -1.02
C SER A 37 -9.67 14.24 -0.75
N LYS A 38 -8.51 13.65 -0.99
CA LYS A 38 -7.21 14.26 -0.69
C LYS A 38 -6.64 14.98 -1.89
N TYR A 39 -6.83 14.43 -3.08
CA TYR A 39 -6.22 14.94 -4.31
C TYR A 39 -7.25 15.67 -5.17
N ASN A 40 -6.79 16.72 -5.84
CA ASN A 40 -7.40 17.26 -7.05
C ASN A 40 -6.62 16.74 -8.28
N ILE A 41 -7.22 16.78 -9.47
CA ILE A 41 -6.62 16.30 -10.74
C ILE A 41 -5.20 16.85 -10.95
N LEU A 42 -4.99 18.16 -10.73
CA LEU A 42 -3.70 18.82 -10.91
C LEU A 42 -2.71 18.57 -9.75
N THR A 43 -3.22 18.39 -8.54
CA THR A 43 -2.38 18.17 -7.34
C THR A 43 -2.04 16.70 -7.13
N PHE A 44 -2.73 15.79 -7.83
CA PHE A 44 -2.58 14.35 -7.66
C PHE A 44 -1.13 13.94 -7.86
N LEU A 45 -0.59 14.15 -9.07
CA LEU A 45 0.76 13.72 -9.41
C LEU A 45 1.85 14.29 -8.47
N PRO A 46 1.97 15.62 -8.24
CA PRO A 46 3.05 16.16 -7.43
C PRO A 46 2.96 15.78 -5.95
N VAL A 47 1.76 15.76 -5.37
CA VAL A 47 1.58 15.41 -3.95
C VAL A 47 1.75 13.90 -3.74
N ASN A 48 1.19 13.09 -4.65
CA ASN A 48 1.30 11.64 -4.59
C ASN A 48 2.76 11.18 -4.73
N LEU A 49 3.51 11.71 -5.70
CA LEU A 49 4.93 11.39 -5.84
C LEU A 49 5.75 11.82 -4.62
N PHE A 50 5.51 13.03 -4.11
CA PHE A 50 6.20 13.50 -2.91
C PHE A 50 5.96 12.57 -1.72
N GLU A 51 4.74 12.09 -1.53
CA GLU A 51 4.41 11.15 -0.45
C GLU A 51 5.02 9.77 -0.66
N GLN A 52 5.05 9.26 -1.89
CA GLN A 52 5.75 8.01 -2.20
C GLN A 52 7.25 8.12 -1.91
N PHE A 53 7.90 9.25 -2.21
CA PHE A 53 9.32 9.46 -1.89
C PHE A 53 9.62 9.78 -0.43
N GLN A 54 8.61 9.95 0.43
CA GLN A 54 8.80 9.96 1.89
C GLN A 54 9.01 8.55 2.47
N GLU A 55 8.80 7.51 1.67
CA GLU A 55 9.11 6.14 2.07
C GLU A 55 10.59 5.85 1.91
N VAL A 56 11.21 5.29 2.96
CA VAL A 56 12.65 5.03 3.06
C VAL A 56 13.18 4.24 1.86
N ALA A 57 12.43 3.22 1.41
CA ALA A 57 12.82 2.40 0.27
C ALA A 57 12.85 3.19 -1.04
N ASN A 58 11.84 4.01 -1.32
CA ASN A 58 11.77 4.79 -2.55
C ASN A 58 12.88 5.87 -2.59
N THR A 59 13.18 6.49 -1.43
CA THR A 59 14.33 7.40 -1.30
C THR A 59 15.65 6.66 -1.57
N TYR A 60 15.81 5.45 -1.04
CA TYR A 60 17.01 4.63 -1.25
C TYR A 60 17.23 4.28 -2.73
N PHE A 61 16.18 3.86 -3.46
CA PHE A 61 16.30 3.56 -4.89
C PHE A 61 16.55 4.80 -5.75
N LEU A 62 16.01 5.95 -5.35
CA LEU A 62 16.36 7.22 -5.99
C LEU A 62 17.84 7.56 -5.79
N PHE A 63 18.37 7.38 -4.59
CA PHE A 63 19.79 7.59 -4.30
C PHE A 63 20.68 6.63 -5.09
N LEU A 64 20.31 5.35 -5.19
CA LEU A 64 21.03 4.38 -6.01
C LEU A 64 21.02 4.74 -7.49
N LEU A 65 19.89 5.22 -8.02
CA LEU A 65 19.81 5.66 -9.40
C LEU A 65 20.79 6.81 -9.67
N ILE A 66 20.92 7.75 -8.72
CA ILE A 66 21.89 8.85 -8.81
C ILE A 66 23.33 8.30 -8.80
N LEU A 67 23.63 7.31 -7.95
CA LEU A 67 24.96 6.67 -7.92
C LEU A 67 25.28 5.94 -9.24
N GLN A 68 24.31 5.26 -9.86
CA GLN A 68 24.50 4.57 -11.13
C GLN A 68 24.74 5.50 -12.33
N LEU A 69 24.48 6.79 -12.20
CA LEU A 69 24.83 7.77 -13.24
C LEU A 69 26.34 8.06 -13.28
N ILE A 70 27.10 7.66 -12.26
CA ILE A 70 28.55 7.84 -12.18
C ILE A 70 29.24 6.64 -12.83
N PRO A 71 29.87 6.78 -14.01
CA PRO A 71 30.41 5.66 -14.78
C PRO A 71 31.52 4.88 -14.05
N GLN A 72 32.30 5.56 -13.21
CA GLN A 72 33.45 4.98 -12.51
C GLN A 72 33.07 3.96 -11.44
N ILE A 73 31.82 4.01 -10.94
CA ILE A 73 31.33 3.09 -9.89
C ILE A 73 30.25 2.13 -10.42
N SER A 74 29.61 2.45 -11.54
CA SER A 74 28.44 1.71 -12.00
C SER A 74 28.83 0.51 -12.86
N SER A 75 28.79 -0.69 -12.26
CA SER A 75 28.92 -1.96 -12.98
C SER A 75 27.61 -2.46 -13.62
N LEU A 76 26.48 -1.84 -13.26
CA LEU A 76 25.15 -2.12 -13.80
C LEU A 76 24.62 -0.92 -14.59
N SER A 77 23.86 -1.21 -15.64
CA SER A 77 23.21 -0.17 -16.44
C SER A 77 22.07 0.51 -15.68
N TRP A 78 21.90 1.83 -15.82
CA TRP A 78 20.85 2.61 -15.14
C TRP A 78 19.42 2.06 -15.34
N PHE A 79 19.15 1.39 -16.47
CA PHE A 79 17.84 0.81 -16.74
C PHE A 79 17.46 -0.29 -15.73
N THR A 80 18.44 -0.93 -15.08
CA THR A 80 18.19 -2.02 -14.14
C THR A 80 17.46 -1.57 -12.88
N THR A 81 17.57 -0.29 -12.51
CA THR A 81 16.95 0.27 -11.31
C THR A 81 15.75 1.17 -11.63
N ILE A 82 15.82 1.95 -12.72
CA ILE A 82 14.70 2.85 -13.09
C ILE A 82 13.45 2.10 -13.53
N VAL A 83 13.59 0.98 -14.26
CA VAL A 83 12.43 0.22 -14.79
C VAL A 83 11.59 -0.36 -13.65
N PRO A 84 12.15 -1.09 -12.67
CA PRO A 84 11.39 -1.50 -11.50
C PRO A 84 10.81 -0.32 -10.73
N LEU A 85 11.58 0.77 -10.51
CA LEU A 85 11.12 1.92 -9.73
C LEU A 85 9.91 2.63 -10.36
N VAL A 86 9.95 2.89 -11.67
CA VAL A 86 8.83 3.50 -12.40
C VAL A 86 7.60 2.60 -12.36
N LEU A 87 7.78 1.29 -12.51
CA LEU A 87 6.68 0.32 -12.36
C LEU A 87 6.03 0.43 -10.97
N VAL A 88 6.84 0.51 -9.91
CA VAL A 88 6.35 0.65 -8.53
C VAL A 88 5.54 1.92 -8.36
N LEU A 89 6.14 3.06 -8.70
CA LEU A 89 5.52 4.38 -8.51
C LEU A 89 4.21 4.47 -9.30
N THR A 90 4.18 3.92 -10.52
CA THR A 90 3.00 3.91 -11.37
C THR A 90 1.88 3.07 -10.80
N ILE A 91 2.14 1.83 -10.37
CA ILE A 91 1.11 0.94 -9.80
C ILE A 91 0.53 1.55 -8.51
N THR A 92 1.39 2.06 -7.62
CA THR A 92 0.96 2.72 -6.39
C THR A 92 0.13 3.97 -6.70
N ALA A 93 0.54 4.78 -7.69
CA ALA A 93 -0.23 5.95 -8.11
C ALA A 93 -1.61 5.57 -8.68
N VAL A 94 -1.70 4.54 -9.53
CA VAL A 94 -2.99 4.07 -10.08
C VAL A 94 -3.94 3.63 -8.96
N LYS A 95 -3.41 2.91 -7.97
CA LYS A 95 -4.18 2.46 -6.81
C LYS A 95 -4.66 3.65 -5.95
N ASP A 96 -3.79 4.61 -5.63
CA ASP A 96 -4.16 5.77 -4.83
C ASP A 96 -5.14 6.70 -5.57
N ALA A 97 -5.03 6.80 -6.90
CA ALA A 97 -6.01 7.48 -7.75
C ALA A 97 -7.38 6.80 -7.70
N THR A 98 -7.41 5.46 -7.73
CA THR A 98 -8.64 4.68 -7.66
C THR A 98 -9.34 4.87 -6.32
N ASP A 99 -8.60 4.77 -5.21
CA ASP A 99 -9.14 4.99 -3.87
C ASP A 99 -9.68 6.42 -3.70
N ASP A 100 -8.99 7.44 -4.22
CA ASP A 100 -9.45 8.84 -4.14
C ASP A 100 -10.65 9.11 -5.06
N TYR A 101 -10.72 8.47 -6.24
CA TYR A 101 -11.88 8.54 -7.13
C TYR A 101 -13.16 8.04 -6.44
N PHE A 102 -13.08 6.91 -5.73
CA PHE A 102 -14.22 6.40 -4.96
C PHE A 102 -14.65 7.37 -3.84
N ARG A 103 -13.70 8.07 -3.21
CA ARG A 103 -14.01 9.13 -2.23
C ARG A 103 -14.73 10.30 -2.87
N HIS A 104 -14.24 10.81 -4.01
CA HIS A 104 -14.91 11.87 -4.77
C HIS A 104 -16.33 11.47 -5.18
N ARG A 105 -16.53 10.22 -5.62
CA ARG A 105 -17.86 9.70 -5.96
C ARG A 105 -18.80 9.70 -4.76
N SER A 106 -18.32 9.26 -3.60
CA SER A 106 -19.08 9.26 -2.34
C SER A 106 -19.42 10.68 -1.87
N ASP A 107 -18.45 11.59 -1.91
CA ASP A 107 -18.65 13.00 -1.56
C ASP A 107 -19.69 13.64 -2.47
N ASN A 108 -19.59 13.42 -3.78
CA ASN A 108 -20.57 13.91 -4.75
C ASN A 108 -21.98 13.35 -4.48
N GLN A 109 -22.12 12.08 -4.08
CA GLN A 109 -23.43 11.52 -3.74
C GLN A 109 -24.05 12.21 -2.52
N VAL A 110 -23.26 12.58 -1.51
CA VAL A 110 -23.76 13.27 -0.30
C VAL A 110 -24.07 14.73 -0.60
N ASN A 111 -23.19 15.42 -1.32
CA ASN A 111 -23.32 16.84 -1.65
C ASN A 111 -24.51 17.15 -2.57
N ASN A 112 -24.86 16.21 -3.47
CA ASN A 112 -25.98 16.35 -4.41
C ASN A 112 -27.33 15.86 -3.85
N ARG A 113 -27.40 15.44 -2.57
CA ARG A 113 -28.70 15.14 -1.94
C ARG A 113 -29.55 16.41 -1.90
N GLN A 114 -30.86 16.24 -1.99
CA GLN A 114 -31.82 17.35 -2.01
C GLN A 114 -32.36 17.64 -0.61
N SER A 115 -32.71 18.89 -0.35
CA SER A 115 -33.37 19.37 0.87
C SER A 115 -34.31 20.54 0.53
N GLN A 116 -35.46 20.61 1.21
CA GLN A 116 -36.40 21.71 1.03
C GLN A 116 -35.95 22.91 1.89
N VAL A 117 -35.53 24.00 1.25
CA VAL A 117 -35.10 25.23 1.92
C VAL A 117 -36.14 26.33 1.69
N LEU A 118 -36.49 27.06 2.73
CA LEU A 118 -37.42 28.19 2.67
C LEU A 118 -36.65 29.45 2.25
N ILE A 119 -36.84 29.91 1.02
CA ILE A 119 -36.21 31.11 0.45
C ILE A 119 -37.32 32.07 0.01
N ASN A 120 -37.30 33.31 0.51
CA ASN A 120 -38.31 34.34 0.18
C ASN A 120 -39.76 33.88 0.40
N GLY A 121 -40.00 33.09 1.45
CA GLY A 121 -41.34 32.55 1.78
C GLY A 121 -41.78 31.36 0.93
N ILE A 122 -40.95 30.87 0.00
CA ILE A 122 -41.25 29.73 -0.87
C ILE A 122 -40.30 28.57 -0.55
N LEU A 123 -40.84 27.36 -0.45
CA LEU A 123 -40.03 26.15 -0.31
C LEU A 123 -39.43 25.77 -1.66
N GLN A 124 -38.10 25.81 -1.74
CA GLN A 124 -37.32 25.45 -2.92
C GLN A 124 -36.48 24.21 -2.65
N GLN A 125 -36.29 23.36 -3.66
CA GLN A 125 -35.39 22.21 -3.55
C GLN A 125 -33.96 22.66 -3.80
N GLU A 126 -33.10 22.48 -2.81
CA GLU A 126 -31.69 22.83 -2.86
C GLU A 126 -30.81 21.63 -2.58
N GLN A 127 -29.63 21.64 -3.21
CA GLN A 127 -28.62 20.63 -2.93
C GLN A 127 -28.02 20.84 -1.55
N TRP A 128 -27.64 19.75 -0.88
CA TRP A 128 -27.03 19.80 0.45
C TRP A 128 -25.80 20.71 0.48
N MET A 129 -24.99 20.74 -0.57
CA MET A 129 -23.82 21.63 -0.66
C MET A 129 -24.16 23.13 -0.70
N ASN A 130 -25.38 23.50 -1.13
CA ASN A 130 -25.83 24.88 -1.25
C ASN A 130 -26.49 25.42 0.02
N VAL A 131 -26.85 24.55 0.96
CA VAL A 131 -27.40 24.93 2.27
C VAL A 131 -26.40 25.80 3.03
N ARG A 132 -26.85 26.94 3.56
CA ARG A 132 -26.04 27.91 4.31
C ARG A 132 -26.52 28.07 5.75
N VAL A 133 -25.64 28.59 6.60
CA VAL A 133 -26.00 28.97 7.97
C VAL A 133 -27.08 30.05 7.92
N GLY A 134 -28.12 29.88 8.73
CA GLY A 134 -29.30 30.74 8.78
C GLY A 134 -30.43 30.35 7.81
N ASP A 135 -30.20 29.39 6.91
CA ASP A 135 -31.29 28.87 6.08
C ASP A 135 -32.29 28.09 6.95
N ILE A 136 -33.58 28.18 6.61
CA ILE A 136 -34.62 27.36 7.24
C ILE A 136 -34.90 26.16 6.33
N ILE A 137 -34.75 24.97 6.88
CA ILE A 137 -34.96 23.70 6.18
C ILE A 137 -36.25 23.06 6.68
N LYS A 138 -37.08 22.60 5.73
CA LYS A 138 -38.17 21.67 6.01
C LYS A 138 -37.68 20.24 5.83
N LEU A 139 -37.86 19.42 6.86
CA LEU A 139 -37.57 17.99 6.84
C LEU A 139 -38.88 17.22 6.89
N GLU A 140 -38.98 16.17 6.08
CA GLU A 140 -40.11 15.23 6.11
C GLU A 140 -39.73 13.94 6.87
N ASN A 141 -40.75 13.17 7.26
CA ASN A 141 -40.55 11.89 7.95
C ASN A 141 -39.58 10.96 7.18
N ASN A 142 -38.68 10.30 7.90
CA ASN A 142 -37.63 9.41 7.38
C ASN A 142 -36.57 10.10 6.50
N GLN A 143 -36.49 11.43 6.46
CA GLN A 143 -35.40 12.13 5.80
C GLN A 143 -34.17 12.31 6.71
N PHE A 144 -32.99 12.35 6.10
CA PHE A 144 -31.74 12.65 6.79
C PHE A 144 -31.57 14.15 6.99
N VAL A 145 -31.04 14.53 8.14
CA VAL A 145 -30.69 15.91 8.49
C VAL A 145 -29.39 16.32 7.75
N ALA A 146 -29.45 17.40 6.97
CA ALA A 146 -28.37 17.85 6.09
C ALA A 146 -27.21 18.59 6.82
N ALA A 147 -27.52 19.26 7.92
CA ALA A 147 -26.63 20.13 8.69
C ALA A 147 -27.09 20.16 10.16
N ASP A 148 -26.35 20.74 11.10
CA ASP A 148 -26.87 20.82 12.48
C ASP A 148 -27.92 21.95 12.56
N LEU A 149 -29.16 21.57 12.88
CA LEU A 149 -30.32 22.45 12.86
C LEU A 149 -30.81 22.76 14.27
N LEU A 150 -31.20 24.01 14.51
CA LEU A 150 -32.06 24.39 15.62
C LEU A 150 -33.52 24.15 15.24
N LEU A 151 -34.21 23.31 16.00
CA LEU A 151 -35.61 22.95 15.76
C LEU A 151 -36.53 24.14 16.07
N LEU A 152 -37.29 24.60 15.07
CA LEU A 152 -38.21 25.74 15.19
C LEU A 152 -39.65 25.28 15.42
N SER A 153 -40.13 24.32 14.63
CA SER A 153 -41.52 23.84 14.68
C SER A 153 -41.61 22.40 14.19
N SER A 154 -42.60 21.65 14.67
CA SER A 154 -42.91 20.30 14.20
C SER A 154 -44.41 20.10 14.02
N SER A 155 -44.78 19.05 13.28
CA SER A 155 -46.16 18.61 13.11
C SER A 155 -46.81 18.11 14.41
N GLU A 156 -46.02 17.74 15.44
CA GLU A 156 -46.58 17.24 16.70
C GLU A 156 -47.03 18.37 17.66
N PRO A 157 -48.26 18.31 18.20
CA PRO A 157 -48.87 19.38 18.99
C PRO A 157 -48.36 19.49 20.44
N HIS A 158 -47.52 18.57 20.93
CA HIS A 158 -47.17 18.48 22.36
C HIS A 158 -45.71 18.75 22.71
N GLY A 159 -44.88 19.21 21.75
CA GLY A 159 -43.44 19.31 21.96
C GLY A 159 -42.78 20.67 21.76
N LEU A 160 -43.32 21.59 20.93
CA LEU A 160 -42.53 22.72 20.42
C LEU A 160 -43.38 23.97 20.18
N CYS A 161 -42.80 25.13 20.51
CA CYS A 161 -43.39 26.45 20.34
C CYS A 161 -43.40 26.83 18.85
N TYR A 162 -44.56 27.24 18.33
CA TYR A 162 -44.69 27.76 16.97
C TYR A 162 -44.14 29.19 16.94
N ILE A 163 -43.01 29.39 16.27
CA ILE A 163 -42.37 30.71 16.15
C ILE A 163 -42.59 31.22 14.72
N GLU A 164 -43.27 32.35 14.59
CA GLU A 164 -43.36 33.07 13.31
C GLU A 164 -41.97 33.60 12.93
N THR A 165 -41.54 33.29 11.70
CA THR A 165 -40.17 33.41 11.20
C THR A 165 -39.67 34.85 10.97
N ALA A 166 -40.45 35.87 11.36
CA ALA A 166 -40.00 37.25 11.30
C ALA A 166 -39.05 37.55 12.48
N GLU A 167 -37.80 37.92 12.16
CA GLU A 167 -36.81 38.48 13.10
C GLU A 167 -36.24 37.53 14.17
N LEU A 168 -35.69 36.38 13.74
CA LEU A 168 -34.98 35.46 14.63
C LEU A 168 -33.45 35.62 14.53
N GLU A 169 -32.80 35.90 15.65
CA GLU A 169 -31.33 35.92 15.77
C GLU A 169 -30.86 34.93 16.84
N VAL A 170 -29.93 34.05 16.50
CA VAL A 170 -29.35 33.07 17.41
C VAL A 170 -27.90 33.43 17.69
N ILE A 171 -27.54 33.52 18.97
CA ILE A 171 -26.16 33.65 19.43
C ILE A 171 -25.78 32.40 20.20
N CYS A 172 -24.74 31.68 19.80
CA CYS A 172 -24.36 30.40 20.39
C CYS A 172 -22.84 30.22 20.49
N GLU A 173 -22.44 29.19 21.24
CA GLU A 173 -21.02 28.82 21.35
C GLU A 173 -20.41 28.41 20.00
N PRO A 174 -19.08 28.55 19.83
CA PRO A 174 -18.40 28.11 18.61
C PRO A 174 -18.53 26.58 18.39
N PRO A 175 -18.34 26.11 17.15
CA PRO A 175 -18.46 24.69 16.81
C PRO A 175 -17.52 23.84 17.68
N ASN A 176 -18.05 22.76 18.24
CA ASN A 176 -17.31 21.86 19.13
C ASN A 176 -17.66 20.39 18.82
N ASN A 177 -16.86 19.47 19.36
CA ASN A 177 -17.00 18.04 19.14
C ASN A 177 -17.87 17.32 20.21
N LYS A 178 -18.48 18.04 21.15
CA LYS A 178 -19.31 17.44 22.21
C LYS A 178 -20.76 17.29 21.75
N LEU A 179 -21.18 16.06 21.47
CA LEU A 179 -22.51 15.75 20.95
C LEU A 179 -23.65 16.12 21.92
N ASP A 180 -23.37 16.11 23.22
CA ASP A 180 -24.30 16.36 24.32
C ASP A 180 -24.36 17.82 24.78
N LYS A 181 -23.37 18.64 24.38
CA LYS A 181 -23.28 20.04 24.82
C LYS A 181 -23.66 21.00 23.69
N PHE A 182 -24.67 21.81 23.92
CA PHE A 182 -24.96 22.99 23.10
C PHE A 182 -25.54 24.06 24.02
N SER A 183 -25.04 25.29 23.90
CA SER A 183 -25.56 26.44 24.62
C SER A 183 -25.64 27.64 23.70
N GLY A 184 -26.79 28.31 23.73
CA GLY A 184 -27.02 29.52 22.98
C GLY A 184 -28.21 30.29 23.53
N THR A 185 -28.49 31.43 22.93
CA THR A 185 -29.64 32.27 23.21
C THR A 185 -30.31 32.62 21.89
N LEU A 186 -31.62 32.35 21.80
CA LEU A 186 -32.47 32.81 20.73
C LEU A 186 -33.06 34.16 21.13
N TYR A 187 -32.87 35.15 20.26
CA TYR A 187 -33.49 36.45 20.33
C TYR A 187 -34.65 36.47 19.36
N TRP A 188 -35.84 36.70 19.89
CA TRP A 188 -37.05 36.88 19.10
C TRP A 188 -37.84 38.05 19.67
N LYS A 189 -38.00 39.10 18.85
CA LYS A 189 -38.52 40.39 19.30
C LYS A 189 -37.69 40.89 20.50
N GLU A 190 -38.33 41.30 21.60
CA GLU A 190 -37.66 41.74 22.82
C GLU A 190 -37.37 40.61 23.83
N ASN A 191 -37.72 39.36 23.50
CA ASN A 191 -37.57 38.22 24.40
C ASN A 191 -36.31 37.41 24.10
N LYS A 192 -35.70 36.89 25.17
CA LYS A 192 -34.54 36.00 25.11
C LYS A 192 -34.93 34.61 25.58
N PHE A 193 -34.65 33.61 24.76
CA PHE A 193 -34.90 32.21 25.08
C PHE A 193 -33.59 31.43 25.16
N PRO A 194 -33.31 30.72 26.26
CA PRO A 194 -32.13 29.89 26.36
C PRO A 194 -32.27 28.66 25.44
N LEU A 195 -31.20 28.35 24.72
CA LEU A 195 -31.11 27.17 23.86
C LEU A 195 -30.20 26.13 24.50
N SER A 196 -30.62 24.87 24.41
CA SER A 196 -29.90 23.71 24.92
C SER A 196 -29.76 22.64 23.84
N ASN A 197 -29.01 21.57 24.12
CA ASN A 197 -28.84 20.46 23.18
C ASN A 197 -30.14 19.76 22.80
N GLN A 198 -31.20 19.86 23.61
CA GLN A 198 -32.53 19.30 23.29
C GLN A 198 -33.19 19.97 22.07
N ASN A 199 -32.77 21.20 21.75
CA ASN A 199 -33.31 21.97 20.64
C ASN A 199 -32.56 21.71 19.33
N MET A 200 -31.51 20.88 19.33
CA MET A 200 -30.64 20.64 18.18
C MET A 200 -30.94 19.30 17.50
N LEU A 201 -31.06 19.32 16.17
CA LEU A 201 -31.03 18.14 15.31
C LEU A 201 -29.66 18.04 14.65
N LEU A 202 -28.94 16.95 14.89
CA LEU A 202 -27.57 16.79 14.39
C LEU A 202 -27.55 16.24 12.97
N ARG A 203 -26.53 16.62 12.20
CA ARG A 203 -26.27 16.09 10.85
C ARG A 203 -26.22 14.56 10.88
N GLY A 204 -26.87 13.92 9.91
CA GLY A 204 -26.89 12.46 9.76
C GLY A 204 -27.92 11.75 10.63
N CYS A 205 -28.59 12.46 11.57
CA CYS A 205 -29.81 11.95 12.20
C CYS A 205 -30.92 11.78 11.14
N VAL A 206 -31.87 10.88 11.44
CA VAL A 206 -33.04 10.64 10.60
C VAL A 206 -34.26 11.10 11.39
N LEU A 207 -35.08 11.97 10.79
CA LEU A 207 -36.36 12.35 11.40
C LEU A 207 -37.28 11.13 11.44
N ARG A 208 -37.89 10.86 12.59
CA ARG A 208 -38.85 9.75 12.77
C ARG A 208 -40.02 10.21 13.62
N ASN A 209 -41.18 9.59 13.39
CA ASN A 209 -42.41 9.80 14.16
C ASN A 209 -42.93 11.25 14.13
N ALA A 210 -42.51 12.06 13.15
CA ALA A 210 -43.09 13.37 12.86
C ALA A 210 -43.28 13.45 11.35
N GLU A 211 -44.42 13.98 10.89
CA GLU A 211 -44.68 14.15 9.46
C GLU A 211 -43.71 15.17 8.85
N TRP A 212 -43.50 16.29 9.55
CA TRP A 212 -42.56 17.33 9.15
C TRP A 212 -42.01 18.10 10.36
N CYS A 213 -40.84 18.72 10.15
CA CYS A 213 -40.32 19.77 11.03
C CYS A 213 -39.60 20.86 10.24
N PHE A 214 -39.54 22.07 10.82
CA PHE A 214 -38.72 23.17 10.34
C PHE A 214 -37.54 23.37 11.28
N GLY A 215 -36.34 23.48 10.71
CA GLY A 215 -35.12 23.72 11.46
C GLY A 215 -34.26 24.82 10.84
N LEU A 216 -33.68 25.67 11.67
CA LEU A 216 -32.72 26.72 11.29
C LEU A 216 -31.30 26.15 11.28
N VAL A 217 -30.56 26.30 10.19
CA VAL A 217 -29.18 25.81 10.10
C VAL A 217 -28.24 26.64 10.98
N ILE A 218 -27.57 26.02 11.95
CA ILE A 218 -26.60 26.68 12.85
C ILE A 218 -25.16 26.32 12.47
N PHE A 219 -24.88 25.02 12.26
CA PHE A 219 -23.56 24.56 11.82
C PHE A 219 -23.67 23.82 10.48
N ALA A 220 -22.79 24.14 9.55
CA ALA A 220 -22.77 23.59 8.20
C ALA A 220 -21.40 22.94 7.89
N GLY A 221 -21.44 21.85 7.13
CA GLY A 221 -20.25 21.16 6.62
C GLY A 221 -19.26 20.79 7.73
N PRO A 222 -17.99 21.26 7.67
CA PRO A 222 -16.96 20.90 8.65
C PRO A 222 -17.26 21.41 10.07
N ASP A 223 -18.14 22.40 10.23
CA ASP A 223 -18.50 22.95 11.55
C ASP A 223 -19.50 22.05 12.29
N THR A 224 -20.16 21.12 11.60
CA THR A 224 -21.12 20.20 12.24
C THR A 224 -20.42 19.30 13.25
N LYS A 225 -21.11 18.97 14.35
CA LYS A 225 -20.55 18.14 15.42
C LYS A 225 -20.10 16.77 14.92
N LEU A 226 -20.79 16.21 13.93
CA LEU A 226 -20.41 14.95 13.27
C LEU A 226 -19.05 15.06 12.57
N MET A 227 -18.83 16.14 11.83
CA MET A 227 -17.57 16.37 11.10
C MET A 227 -16.43 16.75 12.04
N GLN A 228 -16.71 17.48 13.12
CA GLN A 228 -15.74 17.74 14.19
C GLN A 228 -15.26 16.46 14.88
N ASN A 229 -16.12 15.44 14.98
CA ASN A 229 -15.75 14.12 15.51
C ASN A 229 -15.12 13.18 14.47
N SER A 230 -15.33 13.42 13.18
CA SER A 230 -14.83 12.55 12.11
C SER A 230 -13.31 12.67 11.89
N GLY A 231 -12.68 13.69 12.46
CA GLY A 231 -11.23 13.93 12.34
C GLY A 231 -10.79 14.17 10.89
N ARG A 232 -9.48 14.36 10.69
CA ARG A 232 -8.90 14.35 9.33
C ARG A 232 -8.66 12.90 8.93
N THR A 233 -9.02 12.54 7.70
CA THR A 233 -8.69 11.25 7.09
C THR A 233 -7.17 11.11 7.01
N LYS A 234 -6.57 10.35 7.94
CA LYS A 234 -5.15 9.97 7.90
C LYS A 234 -5.02 8.66 7.14
N PHE A 235 -3.94 8.52 6.38
CA PHE A 235 -3.60 7.23 5.77
C PHE A 235 -3.31 6.22 6.88
N LYS A 236 -4.03 5.10 6.86
CA LYS A 236 -3.84 4.03 7.84
C LYS A 236 -2.74 3.12 7.31
N ARG A 237 -1.61 3.07 8.01
CA ARG A 237 -0.51 2.12 7.76
C ARG A 237 -0.73 0.86 8.60
N THR A 238 -0.49 -0.30 8.02
CA THR A 238 -0.64 -1.58 8.73
C THR A 238 0.51 -1.84 9.71
N SER A 239 0.31 -2.78 10.63
CA SER A 239 1.36 -3.34 11.47
C SER A 239 2.48 -3.95 10.61
N ILE A 240 2.12 -4.61 9.51
CA ILE A 240 3.04 -5.16 8.50
C ILE A 240 3.85 -4.06 7.82
N ASP A 241 3.25 -2.93 7.43
CA ASP A 241 4.00 -1.81 6.83
C ASP A 241 5.09 -1.28 7.76
N ARG A 242 4.79 -1.17 9.06
CA ARG A 242 5.77 -0.73 10.08
C ARG A 242 6.88 -1.75 10.27
N LEU A 243 6.54 -3.04 10.29
CA LEU A 243 7.51 -4.12 10.38
C LEU A 243 8.41 -4.12 9.15
N MET A 244 7.87 -4.08 7.94
CA MET A 244 8.62 -4.06 6.68
C MET A 244 9.60 -2.88 6.64
N ASN A 245 9.18 -1.67 7.00
CA ASN A 245 10.08 -0.51 7.09
C ASN A 245 11.23 -0.74 8.07
N THR A 246 10.95 -1.37 9.22
CA THR A 246 11.98 -1.73 10.20
C THR A 246 12.94 -2.78 9.62
N LEU A 247 12.43 -3.81 8.95
CA LEU A 247 13.24 -4.86 8.34
C LEU A 247 14.12 -4.31 7.22
N VAL A 248 13.61 -3.40 6.39
CA VAL A 248 14.38 -2.76 5.31
C VAL A 248 15.57 -1.96 5.84
N LEU A 249 15.42 -1.27 6.98
CA LEU A 249 16.55 -0.61 7.64
C LEU A 249 17.62 -1.61 8.10
N TRP A 250 17.21 -2.79 8.58
CA TRP A 250 18.14 -3.84 9.00
C TRP A 250 18.86 -4.45 7.80
N ILE A 251 18.14 -4.65 6.68
CA ILE A 251 18.71 -5.09 5.41
C ILE A 251 19.71 -4.07 4.89
N PHE A 252 19.41 -2.77 4.96
CA PHE A 252 20.34 -1.72 4.57
C PHE A 252 21.61 -1.74 5.43
N GLY A 253 21.47 -1.91 6.75
CA GLY A 253 22.61 -2.09 7.64
C GLY A 253 23.47 -3.32 7.26
N PHE A 254 22.83 -4.45 6.96
CA PHE A 254 23.50 -5.66 6.50
C PHE A 254 24.24 -5.45 5.17
N LEU A 255 23.58 -4.80 4.19
CA LEU A 255 24.16 -4.44 2.90
C LEU A 255 25.43 -3.59 3.05
N VAL A 256 25.38 -2.54 3.88
CA VAL A 256 26.55 -1.69 4.14
C VAL A 256 27.69 -2.51 4.76
N CYS A 257 27.39 -3.41 5.71
CA CYS A 257 28.40 -4.28 6.30
C CYS A 257 29.07 -5.19 5.26
N MET A 258 28.30 -5.81 4.37
CA MET A 258 28.83 -6.65 3.29
C MET A 258 29.68 -5.83 2.31
N GLY A 259 29.21 -4.65 1.92
CA GLY A 259 29.95 -3.73 1.05
C GLY A 259 31.30 -3.34 1.65
N VAL A 260 31.35 -3.06 2.96
CA VAL A 260 32.61 -2.77 3.66
C VAL A 260 33.57 -3.97 3.64
N ILE A 261 33.09 -5.18 3.91
CA ILE A 261 33.92 -6.40 3.90
C ILE A 261 34.56 -6.60 2.52
N LEU A 262 33.78 -6.49 1.45
CA LEU A 262 34.27 -6.66 0.08
C LEU A 262 35.20 -5.52 -0.35
N ALA A 263 34.92 -4.28 0.06
CA ALA A 263 35.79 -3.13 -0.21
C ALA A 263 37.16 -3.25 0.45
N ILE A 264 37.21 -3.75 1.71
CA ILE A 264 38.47 -4.04 2.39
C ILE A 264 39.21 -5.17 1.67
N GLY A 265 38.49 -6.22 1.24
CA GLY A 265 39.05 -7.30 0.42
C GLY A 265 39.70 -6.77 -0.86
N ASN A 266 39.01 -5.86 -1.56
CA ASN A 266 39.54 -5.19 -2.76
C ASN A 266 40.79 -4.38 -2.46
N ALA A 267 40.79 -3.54 -1.42
CA ALA A 267 41.95 -2.74 -1.07
C ALA A 267 43.19 -3.60 -0.75
N ILE A 268 43.00 -4.73 -0.06
CA ILE A 268 44.08 -5.67 0.26
C ILE A 268 44.58 -6.38 -1.01
N TRP A 269 43.67 -6.89 -1.83
CA TRP A 269 44.02 -7.59 -3.06
C TRP A 269 44.75 -6.68 -4.05
N GLU A 270 44.30 -5.44 -4.19
CA GLU A 270 44.89 -4.44 -5.07
C GLU A 270 46.30 -4.05 -4.61
N HIS A 271 46.52 -3.96 -3.30
CA HIS A 271 47.82 -3.67 -2.73
C HIS A 271 48.83 -4.81 -2.98
N GLU A 272 48.43 -6.05 -2.73
CA GLU A 272 49.33 -7.22 -2.77
C GLU A 272 49.57 -7.78 -4.18
N VAL A 273 48.50 -7.86 -4.97
CA VAL A 273 48.49 -8.52 -6.29
C VAL A 273 48.36 -7.50 -7.41
N GLY A 274 47.40 -6.57 -7.29
CA GLY A 274 47.08 -5.59 -8.31
C GLY A 274 48.27 -4.70 -8.72
N THR A 275 49.05 -4.23 -7.74
CA THR A 275 50.29 -3.48 -7.99
C THR A 275 51.32 -4.25 -8.84
N ARG A 276 51.37 -5.59 -8.72
CA ARG A 276 52.26 -6.45 -9.50
C ARG A 276 51.68 -6.80 -10.87
N PHE A 277 50.36 -6.74 -11.00
CA PHE A 277 49.62 -7.10 -12.21
C PHE A 277 49.37 -5.93 -13.18
N GLN A 278 49.85 -4.72 -12.86
CA GLN A 278 49.67 -3.52 -13.68
C GLN A 278 50.20 -3.63 -15.12
N VAL A 279 51.14 -4.56 -15.38
CA VAL A 279 51.65 -4.83 -16.74
C VAL A 279 50.56 -5.43 -17.63
N TYR A 280 49.65 -6.23 -17.06
CA TYR A 280 48.57 -6.89 -17.79
C TYR A 280 47.23 -6.15 -17.66
N LEU A 281 47.01 -5.47 -16.52
CA LEU A 281 45.79 -4.72 -16.25
C LEU A 281 46.15 -3.39 -15.52
N PRO A 282 46.43 -2.31 -16.26
CA PRO A 282 46.75 -1.02 -15.65
C PRO A 282 45.52 -0.41 -14.97
N TRP A 283 45.74 0.39 -13.94
CA TRP A 283 44.68 1.17 -13.31
C TRP A 283 44.15 2.24 -14.25
N ASP A 284 42.87 2.55 -14.11
CA ASP A 284 42.29 3.73 -14.74
C ASP A 284 43.01 4.99 -14.26
N GLU A 285 43.17 5.99 -15.14
CA GLU A 285 43.89 7.24 -14.83
C GLU A 285 43.30 8.00 -13.62
N ALA A 286 42.06 7.69 -13.25
CA ALA A 286 41.37 8.28 -12.10
C ALA A 286 41.69 7.60 -10.76
N VAL A 287 42.40 6.46 -10.74
CA VAL A 287 42.66 5.66 -9.53
C VAL A 287 44.11 5.82 -9.06
N ASP A 288 44.30 6.68 -8.05
CA ASP A 288 45.64 7.03 -7.57
C ASP A 288 46.20 6.08 -6.49
N SER A 289 45.35 5.28 -5.82
CA SER A 289 45.79 4.41 -4.72
C SER A 289 44.88 3.19 -4.52
N ALA A 290 45.44 2.11 -3.96
CA ALA A 290 44.70 0.91 -3.57
C ALA A 290 43.56 1.23 -2.56
N PHE A 291 43.77 2.21 -1.68
CA PHE A 291 42.72 2.69 -0.78
C PHE A 291 41.56 3.36 -1.55
N PHE A 292 41.87 4.19 -2.54
CA PHE A 292 40.87 4.84 -3.37
C PHE A 292 40.13 3.83 -4.27
N SER A 293 40.82 2.81 -4.79
CA SER A 293 40.20 1.65 -5.46
C SER A 293 39.20 0.95 -4.53
N GLY A 294 39.59 0.64 -3.28
CA GLY A 294 38.67 0.09 -2.27
C GLY A 294 37.45 0.99 -1.99
N PHE A 295 37.64 2.32 -1.95
CA PHE A 295 36.55 3.28 -1.79
C PHE A 295 35.57 3.29 -2.97
N LEU A 296 36.04 3.20 -4.21
CA LEU A 296 35.17 3.08 -5.38
C LEU A 296 34.44 1.74 -5.41
N SER A 297 35.16 0.65 -5.12
CA SER A 297 34.61 -0.70 -5.05
C SER A 297 33.53 -0.85 -3.98
N PHE A 298 33.61 -0.10 -2.87
CA PHE A 298 32.52 -0.03 -1.89
C PHE A 298 31.21 0.40 -2.55
N TRP A 299 31.22 1.49 -3.31
CA TRP A 299 30.01 1.98 -3.99
C TRP A 299 29.54 1.05 -5.10
N SER A 300 30.47 0.44 -5.85
CA SER A 300 30.14 -0.59 -6.85
C SER A 300 29.46 -1.81 -6.22
N TYR A 301 29.94 -2.29 -5.08
CA TYR A 301 29.31 -3.40 -4.36
C TYR A 301 27.95 -3.05 -3.77
N ILE A 302 27.75 -1.81 -3.31
CA ILE A 302 26.42 -1.32 -2.90
C ILE A 302 25.44 -1.38 -4.08
N ILE A 303 25.87 -1.06 -5.30
CA ILE A 303 25.05 -1.14 -6.51
C ILE A 303 24.72 -2.60 -6.85
N ILE A 304 25.70 -3.50 -6.84
CA ILE A 304 25.51 -4.92 -7.22
C ILE A 304 24.63 -5.66 -6.21
N LEU A 305 24.85 -5.41 -4.92
CA LEU A 305 24.12 -6.05 -3.83
C LEU A 305 22.80 -5.31 -3.51
N ASN A 306 22.41 -4.29 -4.28
CA ASN A 306 21.18 -3.54 -4.03
C ASN A 306 19.92 -4.41 -4.07
N THR A 307 20.00 -5.55 -4.75
CA THR A 307 18.92 -6.51 -4.95
C THR A 307 18.51 -7.24 -3.67
N VAL A 308 19.30 -7.14 -2.58
CA VAL A 308 18.86 -7.57 -1.25
C VAL A 308 17.67 -6.74 -0.77
N VAL A 309 17.66 -5.43 -1.06
CA VAL A 309 16.51 -4.57 -0.76
C VAL A 309 15.50 -4.75 -1.89
N PRO A 310 14.37 -5.43 -1.66
CA PRO A 310 13.56 -5.85 -2.78
C PRO A 310 12.61 -4.74 -3.24
N ILE A 311 12.91 -4.08 -4.36
CA ILE A 311 12.03 -3.06 -4.97
C ILE A 311 10.64 -3.66 -5.24
N SER A 312 10.61 -4.84 -5.84
CA SER A 312 9.37 -5.49 -6.26
C SER A 312 8.53 -6.01 -5.10
N LEU A 313 9.07 -6.05 -3.87
CA LEU A 313 8.29 -6.45 -2.69
C LEU A 313 7.09 -5.52 -2.50
N TYR A 314 7.34 -4.21 -2.53
CA TYR A 314 6.32 -3.19 -2.27
C TYR A 314 5.20 -3.26 -3.32
N VAL A 315 5.55 -3.43 -4.60
CA VAL A 315 4.57 -3.61 -5.67
C VAL A 315 3.75 -4.86 -5.47
N SER A 316 4.43 -5.97 -5.18
CA SER A 316 3.74 -7.24 -5.04
C SER A 316 2.78 -7.25 -3.86
N VAL A 317 3.14 -6.61 -2.74
CA VAL A 317 2.23 -6.38 -1.60
C VAL A 317 0.99 -5.59 -2.02
N GLU A 318 1.15 -4.49 -2.76
CA GLU A 318 0.02 -3.67 -3.22
C GLU A 318 -0.89 -4.43 -4.20
N VAL A 319 -0.31 -5.20 -5.14
CA VAL A 319 -1.07 -6.04 -6.07
C VAL A 319 -1.86 -7.13 -5.32
N ILE A 320 -1.28 -7.74 -4.29
CA ILE A 320 -1.96 -8.75 -3.45
C ILE A 320 -3.14 -8.10 -2.70
N ARG A 321 -2.93 -6.94 -2.09
CA ARG A 321 -3.96 -6.15 -1.39
C ARG A 321 -5.11 -5.78 -2.32
N LEU A 322 -4.82 -5.36 -3.55
CA LEU A 322 -5.81 -5.10 -4.59
C LEU A 322 -6.62 -6.36 -4.93
N GLY A 323 -5.93 -7.49 -5.16
CA GLY A 323 -6.59 -8.78 -5.40
C GLY A 323 -7.53 -9.19 -4.27
N HIS A 324 -7.08 -9.06 -3.02
CA HIS A 324 -7.91 -9.35 -1.83
C HIS A 324 -9.13 -8.43 -1.74
N SER A 325 -8.98 -7.13 -2.04
CA SER A 325 -10.10 -6.17 -2.09
C SER A 325 -11.15 -6.59 -3.12
N TYR A 326 -10.74 -6.99 -4.33
CA TYR A 326 -11.68 -7.49 -5.34
C TYR A 326 -12.39 -8.78 -4.92
N PHE A 327 -11.70 -9.72 -4.25
CA PHE A 327 -12.35 -10.91 -3.73
C PHE A 327 -13.38 -10.62 -2.65
N ILE A 328 -13.15 -9.63 -1.79
CA ILE A 328 -14.15 -9.18 -0.81
C ILE A 328 -15.38 -8.61 -1.54
N ASN A 329 -15.16 -7.80 -2.58
CA ASN A 329 -16.25 -7.18 -3.33
C ASN A 329 -17.08 -8.18 -4.15
N TRP A 330 -16.44 -9.23 -4.68
CA TRP A 330 -17.08 -10.25 -5.50
C TRP A 330 -17.69 -11.42 -4.71
N ASP A 331 -17.50 -11.49 -3.39
CA ASP A 331 -18.07 -12.57 -2.59
C ASP A 331 -19.61 -12.47 -2.52
N LYS A 332 -20.27 -13.37 -3.25
CA LYS A 332 -21.73 -13.50 -3.29
C LYS A 332 -22.34 -13.78 -1.91
N LYS A 333 -21.60 -14.41 -0.99
CA LYS A 333 -22.10 -14.69 0.35
C LYS A 333 -22.07 -13.47 1.26
N MET A 334 -21.31 -12.43 0.92
CA MET A 334 -21.33 -11.12 1.59
C MET A 334 -22.29 -10.13 0.93
N PHE A 335 -23.07 -10.57 -0.07
CA PHE A 335 -24.10 -9.77 -0.72
C PHE A 335 -25.38 -9.70 0.13
N CYS A 336 -25.82 -8.49 0.47
CA CYS A 336 -27.08 -8.27 1.16
C CYS A 336 -28.24 -8.21 0.16
N ALA A 337 -28.96 -9.32 -0.02
CA ALA A 337 -30.11 -9.39 -0.94
C ALA A 337 -31.22 -8.36 -0.61
N ARG A 338 -31.46 -8.08 0.67
CA ARG A 338 -32.51 -7.15 1.13
C ARG A 338 -32.25 -5.70 0.72
N ARG A 339 -30.98 -5.27 0.72
CA ARG A 339 -30.59 -3.91 0.33
C ARG A 339 -30.03 -3.82 -1.09
N ARG A 340 -29.88 -4.97 -1.78
CA ARG A 340 -29.19 -5.09 -3.07
C ARG A 340 -27.78 -4.48 -3.05
N THR A 341 -27.09 -4.60 -1.91
CA THR A 341 -25.76 -4.02 -1.71
C THR A 341 -24.72 -5.13 -1.51
N PRO A 342 -23.65 -5.20 -2.33
CA PRO A 342 -22.50 -6.06 -2.06
C PRO A 342 -21.65 -5.52 -0.91
N ALA A 343 -20.72 -6.34 -0.40
CA ALA A 343 -19.63 -5.83 0.42
C ALA A 343 -18.73 -4.93 -0.44
N GLU A 344 -18.26 -3.83 0.13
CA GLU A 344 -17.42 -2.86 -0.57
C GLU A 344 -16.20 -2.52 0.30
N ALA A 345 -15.04 -3.01 -0.11
CA ALA A 345 -13.75 -2.68 0.48
C ALA A 345 -13.32 -1.27 0.02
N ARG A 346 -13.66 -0.26 0.83
CA ARG A 346 -13.34 1.16 0.57
C ARG A 346 -11.88 1.54 0.81
N THR A 347 -11.08 0.62 1.33
CA THR A 347 -9.66 0.80 1.59
C THR A 347 -8.96 -0.52 1.31
N THR A 348 -8.03 -0.50 0.37
CA THR A 348 -7.34 -1.69 -0.15
C THR A 348 -6.24 -2.19 0.81
N THR A 349 -5.62 -1.27 1.56
CA THR A 349 -4.45 -1.55 2.42
C THR A 349 -4.75 -2.30 3.71
N LEU A 350 -6.01 -2.43 4.13
CA LEU A 350 -6.39 -2.98 5.45
C LEU A 350 -6.89 -4.42 5.39
N SER A 351 -6.80 -5.07 4.23
CA SER A 351 -7.36 -6.41 4.03
C SER A 351 -6.67 -7.47 4.90
N GLU A 352 -5.36 -7.39 5.12
CA GLU A 352 -4.60 -8.29 5.99
C GLU A 352 -4.87 -8.11 7.50
N GLU A 353 -5.14 -6.89 7.95
CA GLU A 353 -5.38 -6.57 9.38
C GLU A 353 -6.68 -7.21 9.88
N LEU A 354 -7.62 -7.53 8.98
CA LEU A 354 -8.79 -8.34 9.29
C LEU A 354 -8.41 -9.70 9.86
N GLY A 355 -7.20 -10.20 9.59
CA GLY A 355 -6.61 -11.42 10.14
C GLY A 355 -6.03 -11.31 11.56
N GLN A 356 -5.95 -10.10 12.12
CA GLN A 356 -5.27 -9.80 13.39
C GLN A 356 -6.21 -9.16 14.43
N VAL A 357 -7.52 -9.07 14.16
CA VAL A 357 -8.48 -8.39 15.02
C VAL A 357 -8.71 -9.17 16.32
N GLU A 358 -8.33 -8.60 17.45
CA GLU A 358 -8.59 -9.15 18.79
C GLU A 358 -9.91 -8.62 19.39
N TYR A 359 -10.15 -7.32 19.23
CA TYR A 359 -11.31 -6.63 19.81
C TYR A 359 -12.25 -6.15 18.71
N VAL A 360 -13.50 -6.61 18.76
CA VAL A 360 -14.58 -6.11 17.88
C VAL A 360 -15.51 -5.22 18.69
N PHE A 361 -15.31 -3.91 18.60
CA PHE A 361 -16.24 -2.94 19.16
C PHE A 361 -17.48 -2.84 18.27
N SER A 362 -18.61 -3.31 18.78
CA SER A 362 -19.87 -3.32 18.04
C SER A 362 -20.83 -2.29 18.60
N ASP A 363 -21.36 -1.42 17.75
CA ASP A 363 -22.46 -0.54 18.14
C ASP A 363 -23.75 -1.37 18.33
N LYS A 364 -24.52 -1.02 19.36
CA LYS A 364 -25.76 -1.74 19.70
C LYS A 364 -26.81 -1.50 18.62
N THR A 365 -27.06 -0.24 18.27
CA THR A 365 -28.19 0.15 17.44
C THR A 365 -27.77 0.29 15.98
N GLY A 366 -28.42 -0.43 15.07
CA GLY A 366 -28.11 -0.38 13.63
C GLY A 366 -26.99 -1.33 13.18
N THR A 367 -26.21 -1.90 14.12
CA THR A 367 -25.19 -2.94 13.84
C THR A 367 -25.56 -4.28 14.47
N LEU A 368 -25.63 -4.40 15.81
CA LEU A 368 -26.05 -5.65 16.47
C LEU A 368 -27.55 -5.91 16.37
N THR A 369 -28.37 -4.85 16.43
CA THR A 369 -29.83 -4.96 16.31
C THR A 369 -30.32 -4.28 15.03
N GLN A 370 -31.02 -5.02 14.17
CA GLN A 370 -32.08 -4.40 13.37
C GLN A 370 -33.15 -3.91 14.37
N ASN A 371 -33.81 -2.77 14.16
CA ASN A 371 -34.96 -2.35 14.99
C ASN A 371 -36.20 -3.23 14.73
N ILE A 372 -36.00 -4.55 14.76
CA ILE A 372 -36.95 -5.63 14.56
C ILE A 372 -36.51 -6.72 15.54
N MET A 373 -37.31 -6.97 16.56
CA MET A 373 -37.05 -8.04 17.53
C MET A 373 -37.53 -9.37 16.93
N VAL A 374 -36.61 -10.26 16.61
CA VAL A 374 -36.90 -11.62 16.15
C VAL A 374 -36.24 -12.60 17.11
N PHE A 375 -37.02 -13.56 17.61
CA PHE A 375 -36.53 -14.63 18.48
C PHE A 375 -35.45 -15.44 17.76
N SER A 376 -34.21 -15.43 18.26
CA SER A 376 -33.03 -15.93 17.52
C SER A 376 -32.47 -17.25 18.05
N LYS A 377 -32.34 -17.40 19.37
CA LYS A 377 -31.80 -18.61 20.00
C LYS A 377 -32.53 -18.91 21.29
N CYS A 378 -32.66 -20.19 21.60
CA CYS A 378 -32.91 -20.65 22.96
C CYS A 378 -31.91 -21.75 23.31
N SER A 379 -31.57 -21.81 24.60
CA SER A 379 -30.85 -22.93 25.19
C SER A 379 -31.88 -23.78 25.92
N ILE A 380 -32.01 -25.03 25.50
CA ILE A 380 -32.90 -26.01 26.14
C ILE A 380 -32.00 -27.15 26.63
N HIS A 381 -32.06 -27.48 27.93
CA HIS A 381 -31.22 -28.50 28.57
C HIS A 381 -29.71 -28.33 28.34
N GLY A 382 -29.20 -27.09 28.36
CA GLY A 382 -27.76 -26.80 28.25
C GLY A 382 -27.19 -26.93 26.84
N ARG A 383 -28.02 -27.18 25.81
CA ARG A 383 -27.60 -27.14 24.40
C ARG A 383 -28.09 -25.86 23.73
N SER A 384 -27.15 -25.02 23.35
CA SER A 384 -27.38 -23.76 22.64
C SER A 384 -27.32 -23.99 21.13
N TYR A 385 -28.39 -23.64 20.42
CA TYR A 385 -28.49 -23.79 18.97
C TYR A 385 -28.16 -22.46 18.24
N GLY A 386 -27.14 -22.46 17.36
CA GLY A 386 -26.93 -21.41 16.35
C GLY A 386 -25.48 -21.23 15.85
N ARG A 387 -25.32 -20.82 14.58
CA ARG A 387 -24.05 -20.75 13.83
C ARG A 387 -23.10 -19.60 14.22
N ARG A 388 -21.81 -19.80 13.91
CA ARG A 388 -20.66 -18.90 14.20
C ARG A 388 -20.10 -18.24 12.92
N PRO A 389 -19.35 -17.12 13.03
CA PRO A 389 -18.78 -16.37 11.90
C PRO A 389 -17.38 -16.85 11.45
N ARG A 390 -16.94 -16.30 10.31
CA ARG A 390 -15.76 -16.70 9.49
C ARG A 390 -14.40 -16.19 10.01
N PRO A 391 -13.33 -16.99 9.88
CA PRO A 391 -11.95 -16.51 9.89
C PRO A 391 -11.48 -16.03 8.48
N PRO A 392 -10.78 -14.89 8.37
CA PRO A 392 -10.19 -14.43 7.11
C PRO A 392 -8.80 -15.02 6.80
N TRP A 393 -8.56 -15.30 5.51
CA TRP A 393 -7.31 -15.89 4.96
C TRP A 393 -6.22 -14.88 4.58
N SER A 394 -6.55 -13.59 4.51
CA SER A 394 -5.68 -12.56 3.93
C SER A 394 -4.33 -12.41 4.66
N TYR A 395 -4.33 -12.52 5.99
CA TYR A 395 -3.11 -12.40 6.80
C TYR A 395 -2.12 -13.54 6.56
N LEU A 396 -2.61 -14.80 6.53
CA LEU A 396 -1.76 -15.96 6.31
C LEU A 396 -1.08 -15.91 4.94
N ARG A 397 -1.84 -15.55 3.90
CA ARG A 397 -1.31 -15.38 2.53
C ARG A 397 -0.22 -14.32 2.48
N MET A 398 -0.43 -13.19 3.14
CA MET A 398 0.56 -12.10 3.20
C MET A 398 1.84 -12.54 3.92
N CYS A 399 1.73 -13.27 5.04
CA CYS A 399 2.88 -13.75 5.79
C CYS A 399 3.74 -14.73 4.98
N LYS A 400 3.12 -15.74 4.35
CA LYS A 400 3.83 -16.69 3.46
C LYS A 400 4.52 -15.96 2.32
N PHE A 401 3.81 -15.04 1.67
CA PHE A 401 4.35 -14.21 0.61
C PHE A 401 5.60 -13.45 1.07
N LEU A 402 5.55 -12.78 2.24
CA LEU A 402 6.67 -11.99 2.77
C LEU A 402 7.90 -12.87 3.07
N CYS A 403 7.71 -14.00 3.76
CA CYS A 403 8.80 -14.95 4.06
C CYS A 403 9.51 -15.41 2.80
N TYR A 404 8.74 -15.86 1.81
CA TYR A 404 9.27 -16.35 0.54
C TYR A 404 9.98 -15.24 -0.25
N PHE A 405 9.42 -14.03 -0.25
CA PHE A 405 10.00 -12.89 -0.96
C PHE A 405 11.38 -12.53 -0.40
N PHE A 406 11.57 -12.53 0.91
CA PHE A 406 12.90 -12.30 1.48
C PHE A 406 13.84 -13.46 1.15
N TYR A 407 13.42 -14.71 1.40
CA TYR A 407 14.20 -15.91 1.10
C TYR A 407 14.80 -15.88 -0.33
N LYS A 408 13.97 -15.66 -1.36
CA LYS A 408 14.42 -15.69 -2.76
C LYS A 408 15.45 -14.59 -3.07
N ASN A 409 15.26 -13.38 -2.52
CA ASN A 409 16.16 -12.26 -2.77
C ASN A 409 17.50 -12.43 -2.06
N PHE A 410 17.51 -12.99 -0.85
CA PHE A 410 18.74 -13.36 -0.17
C PHE A 410 19.48 -14.49 -0.91
N ALA A 411 18.76 -15.53 -1.36
CA ALA A 411 19.35 -16.62 -2.13
C ALA A 411 19.99 -16.12 -3.45
N PHE A 412 19.33 -15.20 -4.15
CA PHE A 412 19.86 -14.56 -5.36
C PHE A 412 21.10 -13.69 -5.07
N THR A 413 21.00 -12.77 -4.11
CA THR A 413 22.02 -11.73 -3.95
C THR A 413 23.29 -12.24 -3.28
N MET A 414 23.18 -13.19 -2.36
CA MET A 414 24.34 -13.75 -1.65
C MET A 414 25.31 -14.46 -2.60
N VAL A 415 24.85 -14.94 -3.76
CA VAL A 415 25.74 -15.52 -4.79
C VAL A 415 26.76 -14.48 -5.29
N HIS A 416 26.37 -13.22 -5.43
CA HIS A 416 27.29 -12.13 -5.81
C HIS A 416 28.33 -11.88 -4.72
N PHE A 417 27.92 -11.96 -3.46
CA PHE A 417 28.84 -11.85 -2.32
C PHE A 417 29.87 -12.98 -2.32
N TRP A 418 29.45 -14.24 -2.51
CA TRP A 418 30.37 -15.37 -2.57
C TRP A 418 31.35 -15.26 -3.74
N PHE A 419 30.87 -14.86 -4.91
CA PHE A 419 31.72 -14.68 -6.08
C PHE A 419 32.79 -13.59 -5.90
N GLY A 420 32.50 -12.55 -5.11
CA GLY A 420 33.46 -11.49 -4.79
C GLY A 420 34.82 -12.01 -4.30
N PHE A 421 34.82 -13.10 -3.53
CA PHE A 421 36.04 -13.73 -3.01
C PHE A 421 36.88 -14.44 -4.09
N PHE A 422 36.27 -14.78 -5.22
CA PHE A 422 36.93 -15.55 -6.29
C PHE A 422 37.26 -14.70 -7.52
N CYS A 423 36.74 -13.47 -7.63
CA CYS A 423 36.99 -12.56 -8.75
C CYS A 423 37.99 -11.43 -8.43
N GLY A 424 38.83 -11.60 -7.40
CA GLY A 424 39.78 -10.58 -6.97
C GLY A 424 39.12 -9.32 -6.39
N PHE A 425 37.87 -9.42 -5.93
CA PHE A 425 37.08 -8.31 -5.39
C PHE A 425 36.84 -7.12 -6.36
N SER A 426 36.92 -7.39 -7.67
CA SER A 426 36.77 -6.41 -8.76
C SER A 426 35.35 -5.88 -8.99
N ALA A 427 34.39 -6.22 -8.12
CA ALA A 427 32.97 -5.90 -8.29
C ALA A 427 32.37 -6.36 -9.65
N GLN A 428 32.81 -7.52 -10.15
CA GLN A 428 32.20 -8.16 -11.32
C GLN A 428 30.90 -8.91 -10.95
N THR A 429 29.87 -8.81 -11.78
CA THR A 429 28.54 -9.40 -11.54
C THR A 429 28.44 -10.82 -12.09
N VAL A 430 28.11 -11.80 -11.24
CA VAL A 430 27.94 -13.23 -11.64
C VAL A 430 26.89 -13.41 -12.73
N TYR A 431 25.78 -12.70 -12.61
CA TYR A 431 24.66 -12.84 -13.53
C TYR A 431 24.73 -11.77 -14.62
N ASP A 432 24.15 -12.11 -15.77
CA ASP A 432 23.93 -11.14 -16.85
C ASP A 432 22.96 -10.02 -16.40
N GLN A 433 23.17 -8.80 -16.92
CA GLN A 433 22.40 -7.61 -16.52
C GLN A 433 20.90 -7.78 -16.81
N TYR A 434 20.52 -8.45 -17.90
CA TYR A 434 19.12 -8.74 -18.21
C TYR A 434 18.55 -9.79 -17.26
N PHE A 435 19.35 -10.76 -16.81
CA PHE A 435 18.90 -11.72 -15.80
C PHE A 435 18.60 -11.04 -14.47
N ILE A 436 19.48 -10.14 -14.00
CA ILE A 436 19.28 -9.38 -12.74
C ILE A 436 17.95 -8.62 -12.75
N THR A 437 17.62 -7.96 -13.87
CA THR A 437 16.38 -7.20 -14.01
C THR A 437 15.13 -8.08 -14.10
N LEU A 438 15.18 -9.12 -14.93
CA LEU A 438 14.04 -10.00 -15.19
C LEU A 438 13.77 -10.96 -14.04
N TYR A 439 14.76 -11.30 -13.21
CA TYR A 439 14.61 -12.21 -12.07
C TYR A 439 13.49 -11.78 -11.12
N ASN A 440 13.51 -10.51 -10.71
CA ASN A 440 12.58 -9.98 -9.72
C ASN A 440 11.26 -9.46 -10.30
N ILE A 441 11.19 -9.18 -11.61
CA ILE A 441 10.01 -8.64 -12.28
C ILE A 441 9.22 -9.72 -13.03
N VAL A 442 9.90 -10.70 -13.65
CA VAL A 442 9.28 -11.67 -14.56
C VAL A 442 9.43 -13.10 -14.04
N TYR A 443 10.66 -13.57 -13.84
CA TYR A 443 10.92 -15.00 -13.58
C TYR A 443 10.41 -15.51 -12.24
N THR A 444 10.30 -14.65 -11.23
CA THR A 444 9.90 -15.08 -9.89
C THR A 444 8.73 -14.29 -9.29
N SER A 445 8.20 -13.29 -10.00
CA SER A 445 7.13 -12.42 -9.46
C SER A 445 5.75 -13.07 -9.58
N LEU A 446 5.41 -13.60 -10.76
CA LEU A 446 4.07 -14.12 -11.05
C LEU A 446 3.68 -15.35 -10.20
N PRO A 447 4.57 -16.35 -9.99
CA PRO A 447 4.26 -17.46 -9.09
C PRO A 447 4.00 -16.99 -7.65
N VAL A 448 4.80 -16.03 -7.18
CA VAL A 448 4.73 -15.48 -5.82
C VAL A 448 3.46 -14.67 -5.61
N LEU A 449 3.07 -13.89 -6.62
CA LEU A 449 1.79 -13.19 -6.65
C LEU A 449 0.62 -14.17 -6.66
N ALA A 450 0.71 -15.23 -7.46
CA ALA A 450 -0.33 -16.26 -7.52
C ALA A 450 -0.53 -16.91 -6.15
N MET A 451 0.55 -17.27 -5.45
CA MET A 451 0.49 -17.79 -4.09
C MET A 451 -0.12 -16.76 -3.12
N GLY A 452 0.35 -15.51 -3.12
CA GLY A 452 -0.17 -14.46 -2.22
C GLY A 452 -1.64 -14.08 -2.45
N VAL A 453 -2.15 -14.22 -3.69
CA VAL A 453 -3.54 -13.92 -4.02
C VAL A 453 -4.44 -15.13 -3.80
N PHE A 454 -4.06 -16.31 -4.30
CA PHE A 454 -4.96 -17.46 -4.46
C PHE A 454 -4.74 -18.61 -3.46
N ASP A 455 -3.62 -18.66 -2.72
CA ASP A 455 -3.32 -19.82 -1.84
C ASP A 455 -4.35 -19.97 -0.71
N GLN A 456 -4.68 -21.21 -0.39
CA GLN A 456 -5.60 -21.55 0.69
C GLN A 456 -4.96 -22.65 1.52
N ASP A 457 -4.83 -22.42 2.82
CA ASP A 457 -4.36 -23.42 3.77
C ASP A 457 -5.43 -24.47 4.06
N VAL A 458 -6.67 -24.01 4.23
CA VAL A 458 -7.81 -24.83 4.63
C VAL A 458 -9.04 -24.40 3.82
N PRO A 459 -9.85 -25.36 3.30
CA PRO A 459 -11.11 -25.05 2.63
C PRO A 459 -12.05 -24.21 3.52
N GLU A 460 -12.86 -23.34 2.89
CA GLU A 460 -13.78 -22.41 3.57
C GLU A 460 -14.63 -23.07 4.66
N GLN A 461 -15.15 -24.26 4.37
CA GLN A 461 -16.04 -24.98 5.27
C GLN A 461 -15.32 -25.43 6.56
N ARG A 462 -14.07 -25.89 6.44
CA ARG A 462 -13.26 -26.34 7.57
C ARG A 462 -12.71 -25.17 8.40
N SER A 463 -12.41 -24.04 7.76
CA SER A 463 -12.05 -22.79 8.43
C SER A 463 -13.18 -22.31 9.34
N MET A 464 -14.44 -22.41 8.90
CA MET A 464 -15.63 -22.11 9.70
C MET A 464 -15.84 -23.04 10.89
N GLU A 465 -15.50 -24.32 10.73
CA GLU A 465 -15.65 -25.34 11.78
C GLU A 465 -14.61 -25.20 12.88
N HIS A 466 -13.42 -24.65 12.58
CA HIS A 466 -12.30 -24.52 13.51
C HIS A 466 -11.85 -23.07 13.69
N PRO A 467 -12.60 -22.22 14.42
CA PRO A 467 -12.23 -20.81 14.65
C PRO A 467 -10.87 -20.60 15.35
N LYS A 468 -10.34 -21.62 16.05
CA LYS A 468 -9.01 -21.57 16.67
C LYS A 468 -7.88 -21.35 15.67
N LEU A 469 -8.10 -21.62 14.38
CA LEU A 469 -7.14 -21.33 13.31
C LEU A 469 -6.84 -19.84 13.15
N TYR A 470 -7.64 -18.95 13.75
CA TYR A 470 -7.45 -17.50 13.74
C TYR A 470 -6.43 -16.99 14.78
N GLU A 471 -6.24 -17.74 15.87
CA GLU A 471 -5.40 -17.35 17.03
C GLU A 471 -3.94 -17.04 16.66
N PRO A 472 -3.26 -17.78 15.74
CA PRO A 472 -1.91 -17.45 15.31
C PRO A 472 -1.78 -16.08 14.63
N GLY A 473 -2.87 -15.59 14.02
CA GLY A 473 -2.95 -14.26 13.41
C GLY A 473 -2.93 -13.16 14.46
N GLN A 474 -3.73 -13.29 15.51
CA GLN A 474 -3.81 -12.33 16.62
C GLN A 474 -2.48 -12.20 17.37
N LEU A 475 -1.77 -13.32 17.54
CA LEU A 475 -0.48 -13.37 18.25
C LEU A 475 0.73 -13.00 17.37
N ASN A 476 0.52 -12.63 16.10
CA ASN A 476 1.59 -12.31 15.14
C ASN A 476 2.67 -13.40 15.01
N LEU A 477 2.26 -14.68 15.12
CA LEU A 477 3.21 -15.80 15.10
C LEU A 477 3.73 -16.12 13.69
N LEU A 478 2.94 -15.81 12.65
CA LEU A 478 3.21 -16.20 11.26
C LEU A 478 4.27 -15.34 10.57
N PHE A 479 4.41 -14.07 10.94
CA PHE A 479 5.48 -13.21 10.44
C PHE A 479 5.97 -12.27 11.54
N ASN A 480 7.16 -12.55 12.03
CA ASN A 480 7.81 -11.77 13.08
C ASN A 480 9.32 -11.69 12.80
N LYS A 481 10.05 -10.96 13.65
CA LYS A 481 11.49 -10.75 13.48
C LYS A 481 12.28 -12.07 13.46
N ARG A 482 11.87 -13.09 14.23
CA ARG A 482 12.53 -14.39 14.27
C ARG A 482 12.33 -15.14 12.96
N GLU A 483 11.10 -15.23 12.47
CA GLU A 483 10.81 -15.87 11.18
C GLU A 483 11.57 -15.20 10.03
N PHE A 484 11.66 -13.87 10.04
CA PHE A 484 12.49 -13.13 9.09
C PHE A 484 13.97 -13.58 9.11
N PHE A 485 14.58 -13.74 10.28
CA PHE A 485 15.96 -14.24 10.39
C PHE A 485 16.11 -15.69 9.94
N ILE A 486 15.10 -16.53 10.15
CA ILE A 486 15.08 -17.90 9.64
C ILE A 486 15.07 -17.88 8.10
N CYS A 487 14.25 -17.03 7.47
CA CYS A 487 14.24 -16.86 6.02
C CYS A 487 15.58 -16.38 5.46
N ILE A 488 16.26 -15.44 6.16
CA ILE A 488 17.61 -15.00 5.80
C ILE A 488 18.58 -16.18 5.85
N ALA A 489 18.61 -16.91 6.97
CA ALA A 489 19.53 -18.03 7.16
C ALA A 489 19.31 -19.11 6.09
N GLN A 490 18.05 -19.41 5.76
CA GLN A 490 17.70 -20.34 4.68
C GLN A 490 18.17 -19.82 3.32
N GLY A 491 17.99 -18.52 3.02
CA GLY A 491 18.45 -17.91 1.77
C GLY A 491 19.97 -17.95 1.63
N ILE A 492 20.69 -17.64 2.71
CA ILE A 492 22.15 -17.75 2.78
C ILE A 492 22.59 -19.20 2.53
N TYR A 493 21.98 -20.17 3.21
CA TYR A 493 22.28 -21.59 3.02
C TYR A 493 22.07 -22.05 1.57
N THR A 494 20.93 -21.69 0.97
CA THR A 494 20.66 -21.99 -0.44
C THR A 494 21.70 -21.35 -1.35
N SER A 495 22.08 -20.09 -1.13
CA SER A 495 23.07 -19.39 -1.95
C SER A 495 24.46 -20.03 -1.93
N VAL A 496 24.86 -20.58 -0.77
CA VAL A 496 26.14 -21.30 -0.62
C VAL A 496 26.11 -22.53 -1.53
N LEU A 497 25.04 -23.33 -1.48
CA LEU A 497 24.91 -24.50 -2.34
C LEU A 497 24.85 -24.12 -3.83
N MET A 498 24.09 -23.09 -4.18
CA MET A 498 23.97 -22.63 -5.58
C MET A 498 25.28 -22.13 -6.16
N PHE A 499 26.18 -21.59 -5.34
CA PHE A 499 27.48 -21.12 -5.80
C PHE A 499 28.53 -22.23 -5.81
N PHE A 500 28.73 -22.91 -4.69
CA PHE A 500 29.85 -23.85 -4.51
C PHE A 500 29.66 -25.17 -5.26
N VAL A 501 28.43 -25.64 -5.47
CA VAL A 501 28.20 -26.90 -6.21
C VAL A 501 28.58 -26.75 -7.69
N PRO A 502 28.07 -25.74 -8.44
CA PRO A 502 28.56 -25.48 -9.79
C PRO A 502 30.05 -25.16 -9.82
N TYR A 503 30.56 -24.36 -8.87
CA TYR A 503 31.98 -23.99 -8.85
C TYR A 503 32.89 -25.23 -8.75
N GLY A 504 32.57 -26.16 -7.85
CA GLY A 504 33.28 -27.44 -7.74
C GLY A 504 33.14 -28.33 -8.97
N ALA A 505 31.95 -28.35 -9.60
CA ALA A 505 31.71 -29.13 -10.82
C ALA A 505 32.51 -28.60 -12.02
N PHE A 506 32.65 -27.28 -12.16
CA PHE A 506 33.39 -26.65 -13.26
C PHE A 506 34.90 -26.62 -13.04
N ALA A 507 35.40 -26.77 -11.80
CA ALA A 507 36.83 -26.71 -11.48
C ALA A 507 37.66 -27.77 -12.22
N GLU A 508 37.08 -28.94 -12.52
CA GLU A 508 37.75 -30.05 -13.22
C GLU A 508 37.07 -30.42 -14.56
N ALA A 509 36.09 -29.63 -15.02
CA ALA A 509 35.29 -29.97 -16.19
C ALA A 509 36.04 -29.70 -17.52
N THR A 510 36.38 -30.77 -18.23
CA THR A 510 36.85 -30.75 -19.63
C THR A 510 35.75 -31.21 -20.58
N ARG A 511 35.59 -30.50 -21.70
CA ARG A 511 34.68 -30.84 -22.80
C ARG A 511 35.17 -32.11 -23.51
N ASP A 512 34.28 -32.84 -24.19
CA ASP A 512 34.62 -34.06 -24.94
C ASP A 512 35.69 -33.80 -26.04
N ASP A 513 35.82 -32.56 -26.50
CA ASP A 513 36.83 -32.10 -27.47
C ASP A 513 38.19 -31.71 -26.85
N GLY A 514 38.39 -31.94 -25.55
CA GLY A 514 39.63 -31.60 -24.83
C GLY A 514 39.81 -30.11 -24.51
N THR A 515 38.84 -29.26 -24.85
CA THR A 515 38.81 -27.85 -24.46
C THR A 515 38.28 -27.69 -23.03
N GLN A 516 38.79 -26.70 -22.27
CA GLN A 516 38.28 -26.42 -20.93
C GLN A 516 36.81 -25.96 -21.04
N LEU A 517 35.91 -26.58 -20.27
CA LEU A 517 34.49 -26.21 -20.22
C LEU A 517 34.25 -24.97 -19.33
N ALA A 518 35.27 -24.57 -18.57
CA ALA A 518 35.23 -23.60 -17.48
C ALA A 518 35.23 -22.13 -17.95
N ASP A 519 34.34 -21.78 -18.87
CA ASP A 519 34.12 -20.39 -19.26
C ASP A 519 33.19 -19.69 -18.26
N TYR A 520 33.52 -18.45 -17.92
CA TYR A 520 32.75 -17.60 -16.99
C TYR A 520 31.25 -17.56 -17.32
N GLN A 521 30.92 -17.45 -18.61
CA GLN A 521 29.53 -17.36 -19.08
C GLN A 521 28.75 -18.66 -18.87
N SER A 522 29.38 -19.82 -19.10
CA SER A 522 28.78 -21.13 -18.85
C SER A 522 28.49 -21.35 -17.36
N PHE A 523 29.42 -20.91 -16.51
CA PHE A 523 29.22 -20.89 -15.05
C PHE A 523 28.05 -19.99 -14.66
N ALA A 524 28.01 -18.75 -15.15
CA ALA A 524 26.94 -17.77 -14.88
C ALA A 524 25.54 -18.31 -15.25
N VAL A 525 25.38 -18.88 -16.45
CA VAL A 525 24.11 -19.46 -16.91
C VAL A 525 23.71 -20.68 -16.07
N THR A 526 24.68 -21.51 -15.66
CA THR A 526 24.39 -22.69 -14.83
C THR A 526 23.89 -22.28 -13.44
N VAL A 527 24.59 -21.33 -12.79
CA VAL A 527 24.18 -20.81 -11.48
C VAL A 527 22.83 -20.12 -11.57
N ALA A 528 22.58 -19.29 -12.61
CA ALA A 528 21.31 -18.63 -12.85
C ALA A 528 20.14 -19.62 -13.03
N THR A 529 20.36 -20.66 -13.84
CA THR A 529 19.36 -21.71 -14.10
C THR A 529 19.05 -22.51 -12.84
N SER A 530 20.07 -22.89 -12.08
CA SER A 530 19.90 -23.60 -10.81
C SER A 530 19.07 -22.78 -9.81
N LEU A 531 19.32 -21.47 -9.73
CA LEU A 531 18.58 -20.58 -8.85
C LEU A 531 17.09 -20.50 -9.24
N VAL A 532 16.77 -20.28 -10.52
CA VAL A 532 15.37 -20.17 -10.97
C VAL A 532 14.61 -21.46 -10.69
N ILE A 533 15.22 -22.62 -10.95
CA ILE A 533 14.62 -23.93 -10.68
C ILE A 533 14.38 -24.12 -9.17
N VAL A 534 15.41 -23.92 -8.34
CA VAL A 534 15.31 -24.15 -6.89
C VAL A 534 14.28 -23.25 -6.24
N VAL A 535 14.27 -21.98 -6.61
CA VAL A 535 13.27 -21.01 -6.13
C VAL A 535 11.86 -21.43 -6.61
N SER A 536 11.70 -21.80 -7.88
CA SER A 536 10.40 -22.25 -8.42
C SER A 536 9.87 -23.54 -7.77
N ILE A 537 10.75 -24.47 -7.41
CA ILE A 537 10.37 -25.68 -6.67
C ILE A 537 10.00 -25.32 -5.24
N GLN A 538 10.79 -24.45 -4.58
CA GLN A 538 10.51 -24.03 -3.21
C GLN A 538 9.12 -23.41 -3.07
N ILE A 539 8.70 -22.52 -3.99
CA ILE A 539 7.33 -21.98 -3.93
C ILE A 539 6.26 -23.06 -4.13
N GLY A 540 6.55 -24.05 -4.98
CA GLY A 540 5.66 -25.20 -5.13
C GLY A 540 5.49 -25.96 -3.82
N LEU A 541 6.58 -26.16 -3.06
CA LEU A 541 6.54 -26.83 -1.75
C LEU A 541 5.81 -26.00 -0.68
N ASP A 542 5.93 -24.67 -0.72
CA ASP A 542 5.28 -23.77 0.25
C ASP A 542 3.78 -23.53 -0.03
N THR A 543 3.33 -23.85 -1.25
CA THR A 543 1.94 -23.73 -1.69
C THR A 543 1.09 -24.80 -1.00
N GLY A 544 0.09 -24.39 -0.21
CA GLY A 544 -0.76 -25.30 0.54
C GLY A 544 -1.83 -25.98 -0.33
N TYR A 545 -2.36 -25.25 -1.31
CA TYR A 545 -3.42 -25.75 -2.17
C TYR A 545 -3.09 -25.56 -3.66
N TRP A 546 -2.86 -26.68 -4.35
CA TRP A 546 -2.50 -26.69 -5.76
C TRP A 546 -3.73 -26.54 -6.66
N THR A 547 -3.89 -25.34 -7.22
CA THR A 547 -4.92 -25.04 -8.24
C THR A 547 -4.33 -25.06 -9.65
N ALA A 548 -5.19 -25.09 -10.66
CA ALA A 548 -4.76 -24.93 -12.06
C ALA A 548 -4.04 -23.59 -12.29
N ILE A 549 -4.44 -22.54 -11.56
CA ILE A 549 -3.80 -21.22 -11.59
C ILE A 549 -2.35 -21.31 -11.07
N ASN A 550 -2.14 -21.97 -9.94
CA ASN A 550 -0.80 -22.14 -9.35
C ASN A 550 0.12 -22.96 -10.28
N HIS A 551 -0.40 -24.03 -10.89
CA HIS A 551 0.34 -24.80 -11.90
C HIS A 551 0.72 -23.92 -13.09
N PHE A 552 -0.24 -23.17 -13.65
CA PHE A 552 -0.01 -22.32 -14.81
C PHE A 552 1.08 -21.28 -14.54
N PHE A 553 1.06 -20.61 -13.38
CA PHE A 553 2.06 -19.59 -13.07
C PHE A 553 3.43 -20.18 -12.73
N ILE A 554 3.52 -21.24 -11.93
CA ILE A 554 4.81 -21.85 -11.56
C ILE A 554 5.52 -22.43 -12.80
N TRP A 555 4.83 -23.30 -13.55
CA TRP A 555 5.41 -23.93 -14.74
C TRP A 555 5.56 -22.95 -15.91
N GLY A 556 4.61 -22.02 -16.04
CA GLY A 556 4.68 -20.96 -17.03
C GLY A 556 5.88 -20.05 -16.82
N SER A 557 6.22 -19.70 -15.57
CA SER A 557 7.40 -18.89 -15.28
C SER A 557 8.70 -19.60 -15.63
N LEU A 558 8.79 -20.91 -15.36
CA LEU A 558 9.92 -21.74 -15.75
C LEU A 558 10.06 -21.82 -17.28
N ALA A 559 8.94 -22.03 -17.99
CA ALA A 559 8.91 -22.09 -19.44
C ALA A 559 9.31 -20.74 -20.07
N VAL A 560 8.83 -19.62 -19.51
CA VAL A 560 9.22 -18.26 -19.94
C VAL A 560 10.71 -18.04 -19.73
N TYR A 561 11.27 -18.48 -18.60
CA TYR A 561 12.73 -18.39 -18.36
C TYR A 561 13.52 -19.11 -19.46
N PHE A 562 13.20 -20.38 -19.75
CA PHE A 562 13.90 -21.12 -20.80
C PHE A 562 13.68 -20.53 -22.20
N ALA A 563 12.50 -19.99 -22.49
CA ALA A 563 12.22 -19.31 -23.75
C ALA A 563 13.06 -18.04 -23.92
N ILE A 564 13.16 -17.20 -22.87
CA ILE A 564 14.00 -15.99 -22.89
C ILE A 564 15.47 -16.36 -22.97
N LEU A 565 15.92 -17.37 -22.20
CA LEU A 565 17.30 -17.85 -22.25
C LEU A 565 17.67 -18.33 -23.65
N PHE A 566 16.80 -19.13 -24.29
CA PHE A 566 16.99 -19.60 -25.67
C PHE A 566 17.02 -18.43 -26.66
N ALA A 567 16.11 -17.47 -26.52
CA ALA A 567 16.07 -16.30 -27.39
C ALA A 567 17.35 -15.46 -27.27
N MET A 568 17.80 -15.17 -26.04
CA MET A 568 19.01 -14.39 -25.77
C MET A 568 20.29 -15.04 -26.33
N HIS A 569 20.34 -16.37 -26.39
CA HIS A 569 21.48 -17.13 -26.93
C HIS A 569 21.27 -17.59 -28.38
N SER A 570 20.20 -17.11 -29.04
CA SER A 570 19.93 -17.43 -30.45
C SER A 570 20.54 -16.40 -31.41
N ASN A 571 20.98 -16.87 -32.59
CA ASN A 571 21.64 -16.04 -33.60
C ASN A 571 20.80 -14.83 -34.05
N GLY A 572 19.45 -14.95 -34.06
CA GLY A 572 18.59 -13.90 -34.59
C GLY A 572 18.59 -12.60 -33.77
N LEU A 573 18.77 -12.67 -32.45
CA LEU A 573 18.83 -11.47 -31.60
C LEU A 573 20.19 -10.78 -31.68
N PHE A 574 21.26 -11.56 -31.87
CA PHE A 574 22.59 -11.04 -32.15
C PHE A 574 22.64 -10.29 -33.48
N ASP A 575 22.07 -10.85 -34.55
CA ASP A 575 22.03 -10.20 -35.87
C ASP A 575 21.28 -8.85 -35.85
N MET A 576 20.28 -8.71 -34.97
CA MET A 576 19.53 -7.47 -34.80
C MET A 576 20.22 -6.45 -33.88
N PHE A 577 20.92 -6.89 -32.84
CA PHE A 577 21.55 -6.02 -31.83
C PHE A 577 22.91 -6.57 -31.37
N PRO A 578 23.95 -6.52 -32.23
CA PRO A 578 25.24 -7.16 -31.97
C PRO A 578 26.03 -6.52 -30.82
N ASP A 579 25.80 -5.23 -30.54
CA ASP A 579 26.42 -4.52 -29.42
C ASP A 579 25.85 -4.93 -28.05
N GLN A 580 24.65 -5.52 -28.01
CA GLN A 580 23.94 -5.87 -26.77
C GLN A 580 23.94 -7.37 -26.47
N PHE A 581 24.02 -8.24 -27.47
CA PHE A 581 23.92 -9.70 -27.31
C PHE A 581 25.12 -10.44 -27.92
N ARG A 582 26.33 -10.25 -27.39
CA ARG A 582 27.54 -10.90 -27.95
C ARG A 582 27.56 -12.42 -27.72
N PHE A 583 27.96 -13.17 -28.75
CA PHE A 583 27.99 -14.63 -28.77
C PHE A 583 29.12 -15.24 -27.90
N VAL A 584 28.94 -16.50 -27.48
CA VAL A 584 29.94 -17.29 -26.74
C VAL A 584 31.04 -17.76 -27.70
N GLY A 585 32.24 -17.18 -27.64
CA GLY A 585 33.44 -17.76 -28.29
C GLY A 585 34.34 -16.83 -29.10
N GLU A 586 34.01 -15.55 -29.27
CA GLU A 586 34.94 -14.58 -29.86
C GLU A 586 35.62 -13.75 -28.77
N SER A 587 36.88 -14.08 -28.47
CA SER A 587 37.79 -13.16 -27.79
C SER A 587 37.90 -11.87 -28.61
N PRO A 588 38.02 -10.69 -27.98
CA PRO A 588 38.23 -9.45 -28.73
C PRO A 588 39.52 -9.60 -29.53
N SER A 589 39.40 -9.70 -30.84
CA SER A 589 40.55 -9.49 -31.72
C SER A 589 40.98 -8.04 -31.49
N LEU A 590 42.09 -7.87 -30.78
CA LEU A 590 42.86 -6.63 -30.81
C LEU A 590 42.93 -6.18 -32.27
N PRO A 591 42.68 -4.90 -32.57
CA PRO A 591 42.95 -4.38 -33.90
C PRO A 591 44.45 -4.60 -34.12
N VAL A 592 44.78 -5.53 -35.02
CA VAL A 592 46.12 -5.67 -35.57
C VAL A 592 46.39 -4.37 -36.31
N CYS A 593 47.04 -3.42 -35.64
CA CYS A 593 47.69 -2.31 -36.31
C CYS A 593 48.77 -2.89 -37.23
N GLY A 594 48.65 -2.59 -38.52
CA GLY A 594 49.74 -2.75 -39.48
C GLY A 594 50.82 -1.70 -39.30
#